data_AF-A0AA91PZ68-F1
#
_entry.id   AF-A0AA91PZ68-F1
#
_cell.length_a   1.000
_cell.length_b   1.000
_cell.length_c   1.000
_cell.angle_alpha   90.00
_cell.angle_beta   90.00
_cell.angle_gamma   90.00
#
_symmetry.space_group_name_H-M   'P 1'
#
loop_
_entity.id
_entity.type
_entity.pdbx_description
1 polymer ?
#
loop_
_entity_poly.entity_id
_entity_poly.type
_entity_poly.pdbx_seq_one_letter_code
_entity_poly.pdbx_strand_id
1 'polypeptide(L)'
;MVNYELKPKNHLIIDGTKDNEKIWKNRLSFLEKTTGNAENFRYFNNDGHSWETYDHLFKELKVIQPSVQPRSKIHDELLILANISSNKFGESLFAQWIMCCAYQNWLQKYGRVRMVLLVREATASKFLSGPNFSKRNRASLKRDMFTDMQLVAVSDISVDSKGIAGDSYDPNLLIKDQPLVLPNSSVLPVGGDLAVVEVVPKELPDIDVNAVEYLTQVFMYKSSNTVKESLNILAPGADSDLGSKIPSEILEKTAKQLSKEDMDYIYNVYNNWAFKPSYEDTLNFFSEETRNF
;
A
#
# COMPACT_ATOMS: atom_id res chain seq x y z
N MET A 1 -3.68 -11.42 20.52
CA MET A 1 -3.15 -12.80 20.59
C MET A 1 -2.03 -13.10 19.57
N VAL A 2 -1.46 -12.12 18.84
CA VAL A 2 -0.35 -12.40 17.89
C VAL A 2 0.99 -12.70 18.56
N ASN A 3 1.33 -11.97 19.65
CA ASN A 3 2.57 -12.21 20.39
C ASN A 3 2.63 -13.64 20.96
N TYR A 4 1.53 -14.14 21.52
CA TYR A 4 1.48 -15.49 22.10
C TYR A 4 1.70 -16.61 21.08
N GLU A 5 1.18 -16.45 19.86
CA GLU A 5 1.36 -17.41 18.77
C GLU A 5 2.78 -17.34 18.19
N LEU A 6 3.28 -16.13 17.92
CA LEU A 6 4.57 -15.95 17.23
C LEU A 6 5.79 -15.98 18.16
N LYS A 7 5.59 -15.70 19.45
CA LYS A 7 6.62 -15.61 20.50
C LYS A 7 7.88 -14.86 20.02
N PRO A 8 7.73 -13.60 19.57
CA PRO A 8 8.83 -12.88 18.94
C PRO A 8 9.96 -12.62 19.93
N LYS A 9 11.20 -12.60 19.43
CA LYS A 9 12.38 -12.20 20.23
C LYS A 9 12.28 -10.76 20.74
N ASN A 10 11.64 -9.88 19.96
CA ASN A 10 11.36 -8.50 20.32
C ASN A 10 9.98 -8.11 19.80
N HIS A 11 9.13 -7.57 20.67
CA HIS A 11 7.84 -6.97 20.28
C HIS A 11 7.85 -5.48 20.59
N LEU A 12 8.08 -4.66 19.57
CA LEU A 12 8.11 -3.21 19.73
C LEU A 12 6.71 -2.62 19.57
N ILE A 13 6.30 -1.82 20.55
CA ILE A 13 5.07 -1.02 20.53
C ILE A 13 5.48 0.44 20.37
N ILE A 14 5.05 1.07 19.29
CA ILE A 14 5.31 2.47 18.99
C ILE A 14 3.96 3.18 18.97
N ASP A 15 3.70 4.02 19.96
CA ASP A 15 2.44 4.75 20.08
C ASP A 15 2.67 6.07 20.81
N GLY A 16 2.50 7.18 20.09
CA GLY A 16 2.70 8.54 20.59
C GLY A 16 1.44 9.19 21.14
N THR A 17 0.35 8.43 21.27
CA THR A 17 -0.93 8.97 21.74
C THR A 17 -0.85 9.26 23.24
N LYS A 18 -1.05 10.53 23.62
CA LYS A 18 -0.88 11.02 25.01
C LYS A 18 -1.56 10.15 26.07
N ASP A 19 -2.79 9.70 25.80
CA ASP A 19 -3.56 8.90 26.76
C ASP A 19 -3.08 7.45 26.87
N ASN A 20 -2.43 6.93 25.82
CA ASN A 20 -1.99 5.54 25.77
C ASN A 20 -0.68 5.30 26.50
N GLU A 21 0.15 6.34 26.70
CA GLU A 21 1.45 6.20 27.38
C GLU A 21 1.30 5.59 28.78
N LYS A 22 0.37 6.13 29.57
CA LYS A 22 0.11 5.63 30.93
C LYS A 22 -0.45 4.21 30.90
N ILE A 23 -1.30 3.90 29.92
CA ILE A 23 -1.90 2.57 29.75
C ILE A 23 -0.81 1.54 29.43
N TRP A 24 0.07 1.84 28.48
CA TRP A 24 1.16 0.95 28.09
C TRP A 24 2.17 0.74 29.22
N LYS A 25 2.58 1.82 29.91
CA LYS A 25 3.46 1.71 31.08
C LYS A 25 2.87 0.85 32.19
N ASN A 26 1.56 0.98 32.47
CA ASN A 26 0.89 0.16 33.46
C ASN A 26 0.81 -1.32 33.04
N ARG A 27 0.51 -1.60 31.76
CA ARG A 27 0.47 -2.97 31.22
C ARG A 27 1.85 -3.63 31.26
N LEU A 28 2.91 -2.93 30.88
CA LEU A 28 4.28 -3.45 30.95
C LEU A 28 4.71 -3.69 32.40
N SER A 29 4.38 -2.76 33.32
CA SER A 29 4.68 -2.95 34.74
C SER A 29 3.94 -4.16 35.34
N PHE A 30 2.74 -4.45 34.84
CA PHE A 30 2.00 -5.65 35.22
C PHE A 30 2.70 -6.92 34.69
N LEU A 31 3.07 -6.95 33.41
CA LEU A 31 3.80 -8.08 32.80
C LEU A 31 5.15 -8.33 33.48
N GLU A 32 5.90 -7.28 33.81
CA GLU A 32 7.17 -7.41 34.53
C GLU A 32 6.97 -8.07 35.90
N LYS A 33 5.88 -7.75 36.61
CA LYS A 33 5.57 -8.32 37.93
C LYS A 33 5.04 -9.76 37.85
N THR A 34 4.31 -10.11 36.79
CA THR A 34 3.63 -11.41 36.70
C THR A 34 4.42 -12.45 35.92
N THR A 35 5.10 -12.06 34.85
CA THR A 35 5.82 -12.95 33.93
C THR A 35 7.30 -12.58 33.77
N GLY A 36 7.75 -11.46 34.34
CA GLY A 36 9.07 -10.90 34.06
C GLY A 36 9.21 -10.42 32.61
N ASN A 37 8.08 -10.08 31.96
CA ASN A 37 8.01 -9.69 30.55
C ASN A 37 8.62 -10.75 29.60
N ALA A 38 8.36 -12.04 29.86
CA ALA A 38 8.76 -13.14 29.00
C ALA A 38 8.24 -13.03 27.55
N GLU A 39 7.20 -12.22 27.35
CA GLU A 39 6.60 -11.89 26.06
C GLU A 39 7.42 -10.87 25.23
N ASN A 40 8.52 -10.34 25.78
CA ASN A 40 9.48 -9.45 25.12
C ASN A 40 8.88 -8.14 24.60
N PHE A 41 7.91 -7.55 25.31
CA PHE A 41 7.34 -6.26 24.92
C PHE A 41 8.26 -5.09 25.28
N ARG A 42 8.37 -4.12 24.38
CA ARG A 42 9.07 -2.85 24.59
C ARG A 42 8.24 -1.70 24.03
N TYR A 43 8.03 -0.66 24.82
CA TYR A 43 7.20 0.48 24.45
C TYR A 43 8.03 1.74 24.19
N PHE A 44 7.69 2.46 23.13
CA PHE A 44 8.28 3.74 22.74
C PHE A 44 7.18 4.76 22.52
N ASN A 45 7.24 5.88 23.24
CA ASN A 45 6.31 7.00 23.14
C ASN A 45 6.71 7.93 21.98
N ASN A 46 6.58 7.42 20.76
CA ASN A 46 6.93 8.12 19.53
C ASN A 46 5.78 7.96 18.52
N ASP A 47 5.69 8.87 17.55
CA ASP A 47 4.68 8.75 16.49
C ASP A 47 5.06 7.64 15.50
N GLY A 48 4.29 6.56 15.48
CA GLY A 48 4.48 5.44 14.56
C GLY A 48 4.16 5.77 13.10
N HIS A 49 3.57 6.93 12.81
CA HIS A 49 3.32 7.36 11.43
C HIS A 49 4.47 8.18 10.84
N SER A 50 5.43 8.63 11.67
CA SER A 50 6.61 9.41 11.26
C SER A 50 7.78 8.49 10.90
N TRP A 51 8.45 8.78 9.78
CA TRP A 51 9.62 8.02 9.33
C TRP A 51 10.82 8.23 10.25
N GLU A 52 10.97 9.44 10.80
CA GLU A 52 12.03 9.84 11.71
C GLU A 52 12.05 8.97 12.97
N THR A 53 10.87 8.53 13.44
CA THR A 53 10.76 7.58 14.56
C THR A 53 11.56 6.30 14.30
N TYR A 54 11.47 5.74 13.10
CA TYR A 54 12.16 4.48 12.78
C TYR A 54 13.66 4.68 12.64
N ASP A 55 14.10 5.82 12.10
CA ASP A 55 15.51 6.16 12.03
C ASP A 55 16.11 6.36 13.43
N HIS A 56 15.41 7.08 14.31
CA HIS A 56 15.82 7.23 15.70
C HIS A 56 15.90 5.88 16.43
N LEU A 57 14.87 5.04 16.34
CA LEU A 57 14.82 3.76 17.05
C LEU A 57 15.85 2.74 16.51
N PHE A 58 16.05 2.67 15.19
CA PHE A 58 16.81 1.59 14.56
C PHE A 58 18.26 1.99 14.28
N LYS A 59 18.52 3.26 13.89
CA LYS A 59 19.88 3.73 13.60
C LYS A 59 20.57 4.29 14.85
N GLU A 60 19.88 5.15 15.60
CA GLU A 60 20.49 5.85 16.74
C GLU A 60 20.46 5.00 18.02
N LEU A 61 19.27 4.60 18.46
CA LEU A 61 19.11 3.79 19.67
C LEU A 61 19.42 2.31 19.47
N LYS A 62 19.43 1.84 18.21
CA LYS A 62 19.72 0.45 17.82
C LYS A 62 18.88 -0.56 18.62
N VAL A 63 17.61 -0.23 18.86
CA VAL A 63 16.69 -1.04 19.67
C VAL A 63 16.53 -2.43 19.09
N ILE A 64 16.47 -2.52 17.75
CA ILE A 64 16.55 -3.75 16.98
C ILE A 64 17.46 -3.54 15.77
N GLN A 65 18.03 -4.62 15.25
CA GLN A 65 18.85 -4.62 14.04
C GLN A 65 18.38 -5.76 13.13
N PRO A 66 17.32 -5.55 12.33
CA PRO A 66 16.83 -6.56 11.40
C PRO A 66 17.93 -6.92 10.40
N SER A 67 18.05 -8.21 10.08
CA SER A 67 18.94 -8.65 9.01
C SER A 67 18.42 -8.17 7.66
N VAL A 68 19.33 -7.87 6.72
CA VAL A 68 18.94 -7.65 5.32
C VAL A 68 18.84 -9.02 4.66
N GLN A 69 17.69 -9.33 4.07
CA GLN A 69 17.41 -10.62 3.43
C GLN A 69 17.22 -10.48 1.92
N PRO A 70 17.56 -11.52 1.13
CA PRO A 70 17.26 -11.54 -0.30
C PRO A 70 15.77 -11.36 -0.58
N ARG A 71 15.44 -10.61 -1.63
CA ARG A 71 14.05 -10.36 -2.06
C ARG A 71 13.41 -11.56 -2.79
N SER A 72 14.13 -12.65 -3.02
CA SER A 72 13.55 -13.88 -3.56
C SER A 72 12.59 -14.58 -2.58
N LYS A 73 12.68 -14.26 -1.27
CA LYS A 73 11.76 -14.76 -0.25
C LYS A 73 11.12 -13.62 0.53
N ILE A 74 9.99 -13.94 1.19
CA ILE A 74 9.38 -13.06 2.19
C ILE A 74 10.32 -13.03 3.40
N HIS A 75 10.50 -11.84 3.97
CA HIS A 75 11.33 -11.64 5.16
C HIS A 75 10.73 -12.40 6.36
N ASP A 76 11.52 -13.25 7.00
CA ASP A 76 11.05 -14.15 8.07
C ASP A 76 11.35 -13.64 9.49
N GLU A 77 12.20 -12.62 9.66
CA GLU A 77 12.55 -12.07 10.98
C GLU A 77 11.84 -10.76 11.37
N LEU A 78 11.17 -10.08 10.43
CA LEU A 78 10.53 -8.77 10.65
C LEU A 78 9.10 -8.80 10.12
N LEU A 79 8.16 -8.44 10.99
CA LEU A 79 6.74 -8.32 10.69
C LEU A 79 6.26 -6.94 11.17
N ILE A 80 5.55 -6.23 10.31
CA ILE A 80 4.95 -4.94 10.65
C ILE A 80 3.46 -5.17 10.91
N LEU A 81 3.02 -4.74 12.10
CA LEU A 81 1.61 -4.65 12.45
C LEU A 81 1.30 -3.18 12.68
N ALA A 82 0.30 -2.63 12.00
CA ALA A 82 -0.03 -1.21 12.16
C ALA A 82 -1.53 -0.97 12.07
N ASN A 83 -1.97 0.06 12.79
CA ASN A 83 -3.27 0.65 12.59
C ASN A 83 -3.12 2.01 11.92
N ILE A 84 -3.61 2.13 10.69
CA ILE A 84 -3.58 3.35 9.89
C ILE A 84 -5.01 3.78 9.50
N SER A 85 -6.00 3.48 10.35
CA SER A 85 -7.42 3.77 10.10
C SER A 85 -7.82 5.25 10.27
N SER A 86 -6.86 6.17 10.32
CA SER A 86 -7.10 7.60 10.49
C SER A 86 -7.85 8.19 9.29
N ASN A 87 -8.95 8.89 9.56
CA ASN A 87 -9.71 9.63 8.53
C ASN A 87 -8.91 10.76 7.88
N LYS A 88 -7.89 11.31 8.57
CA LYS A 88 -7.16 12.50 8.11
C LYS A 88 -6.04 12.17 7.15
N PHE A 89 -5.34 11.06 7.39
CA PHE A 89 -4.10 10.72 6.68
C PHE A 89 -3.93 9.21 6.41
N GLY A 90 -4.88 8.36 6.82
CA GLY A 90 -4.74 6.91 6.69
C GLY A 90 -4.58 6.45 5.24
N GLU A 91 -5.38 7.01 4.32
CA GLU A 91 -5.30 6.69 2.89
C GLU A 91 -3.97 7.14 2.25
N SER A 92 -3.51 8.35 2.58
CA SER A 92 -2.22 8.86 2.06
C SER A 92 -1.04 8.10 2.64
N LEU A 93 -1.07 7.77 3.94
CA LEU A 93 -0.05 6.95 4.57
C LEU A 93 -0.02 5.53 3.99
N PHE A 94 -1.18 4.93 3.75
CA PHE A 94 -1.25 3.64 3.09
C PHE A 94 -0.63 3.69 1.69
N ALA A 95 -0.97 4.69 0.88
CA ALA A 95 -0.35 4.91 -0.43
C ALA A 95 1.18 5.04 -0.35
N GLN A 96 1.69 5.80 0.63
CA GLN A 96 3.13 5.98 0.84
C GLN A 96 3.81 4.64 1.18
N TRP A 97 3.22 3.81 2.04
CA TRP A 97 3.80 2.51 2.40
C TRP A 97 3.84 1.55 1.22
N ILE A 98 2.89 1.65 0.28
CA ILE A 98 2.94 0.88 -0.97
C ILE A 98 4.09 1.38 -1.86
N MET A 99 4.30 2.69 -1.92
CA MET A 99 5.45 3.23 -2.65
C MET A 99 6.78 2.85 -1.99
N CYS A 100 6.85 2.70 -0.66
CA CYS A 100 8.04 2.17 0.01
C CYS A 100 8.36 0.74 -0.44
N CYS A 101 7.35 -0.06 -0.80
CA CYS A 101 7.57 -1.39 -1.39
C CYS A 101 8.22 -1.30 -2.77
N ALA A 102 7.81 -0.32 -3.59
CA ALA A 102 8.35 -0.07 -4.92
C ALA A 102 9.79 0.45 -4.88
N TYR A 103 10.02 1.51 -4.09
CA TYR A 103 11.34 2.15 -3.95
C TYR A 103 12.31 1.36 -3.05
N GLN A 104 11.86 0.28 -2.42
CA GLN A 104 12.67 -0.55 -1.50
C GLN A 104 13.34 0.28 -0.39
N ASN A 105 12.64 1.30 0.12
CA ASN A 105 13.13 2.22 1.14
C ASN A 105 12.42 1.97 2.50
N TRP A 106 12.63 2.86 3.47
CA TRP A 106 12.07 2.74 4.83
C TRP A 106 12.38 1.37 5.46
N LEU A 107 11.37 0.58 5.86
CA LEU A 107 11.52 -0.77 6.40
C LEU A 107 11.62 -1.84 5.31
N GLN A 108 11.25 -1.52 4.07
CA GLN A 108 11.36 -2.42 2.93
C GLN A 108 12.79 -2.52 2.36
N LYS A 109 13.72 -1.71 2.89
CA LYS A 109 15.17 -1.84 2.62
C LYS A 109 15.77 -3.14 3.18
N TYR A 110 15.12 -3.77 4.17
CA TYR A 110 15.58 -5.03 4.76
C TYR A 110 15.19 -6.26 3.93
N GLY A 111 14.36 -6.10 2.89
CA GLY A 111 13.87 -7.20 2.05
C GLY A 111 12.36 -7.07 1.80
N ARG A 112 11.68 -8.20 1.59
CA ARG A 112 10.22 -8.22 1.43
C ARG A 112 9.53 -8.35 2.78
N VAL A 113 9.44 -7.25 3.50
CA VAL A 113 8.87 -7.21 4.86
C VAL A 113 7.35 -7.21 4.77
N ARG A 114 6.73 -8.25 5.34
CA ARG A 114 5.27 -8.39 5.40
C ARG A 114 4.67 -7.34 6.33
N MET A 115 3.54 -6.79 5.93
CA MET A 115 2.75 -5.86 6.73
C MET A 115 1.32 -6.39 6.90
N VAL A 116 0.78 -6.32 8.11
CA VAL A 116 -0.64 -6.55 8.38
C VAL A 116 -1.22 -5.27 8.95
N LEU A 117 -2.15 -4.70 8.20
CA LEU A 117 -2.59 -3.32 8.38
C LEU A 117 -4.08 -3.28 8.70
N LEU A 118 -4.45 -2.57 9.76
CA LEU A 118 -5.82 -2.14 9.98
C LEU A 118 -6.02 -0.81 9.25
N VAL A 119 -6.97 -0.79 8.32
CA VAL A 119 -7.30 0.37 7.48
C VAL A 119 -8.82 0.58 7.49
N ARG A 120 -9.30 1.73 7.03
CA ARG A 120 -10.75 1.90 6.80
C ARG A 120 -11.22 1.09 5.60
N GLU A 121 -12.46 0.62 5.63
CA GLU A 121 -13.02 -0.17 4.53
C GLU A 121 -13.08 0.62 3.21
N ALA A 122 -13.42 1.91 3.26
CA ALA A 122 -13.41 2.77 2.09
C ALA A 122 -12.02 2.84 1.43
N THR A 123 -10.96 2.84 2.23
CA THR A 123 -9.58 2.83 1.73
C THR A 123 -9.21 1.44 1.20
N ALA A 124 -9.51 0.36 1.94
CA ALA A 124 -9.24 -1.00 1.48
C ALA A 124 -9.93 -1.32 0.15
N SER A 125 -11.22 -1.02 0.01
CA SER A 125 -12.00 -1.28 -1.20
C SER A 125 -11.42 -0.57 -2.44
N LYS A 126 -10.94 0.67 -2.29
CA LYS A 126 -10.23 1.40 -3.36
C LYS A 126 -8.94 0.73 -3.80
N PHE A 127 -8.09 0.32 -2.86
CA PHE A 127 -6.76 -0.22 -3.17
C PHE A 127 -6.84 -1.67 -3.67
N LEU A 128 -7.81 -2.44 -3.18
CA LEU A 128 -7.97 -3.85 -3.51
C LEU A 128 -8.83 -4.10 -4.76
N SER A 129 -9.41 -3.05 -5.35
CA SER A 129 -10.20 -3.11 -6.58
C SER A 129 -9.42 -3.77 -7.74
N GLY A 130 -9.94 -4.87 -8.29
CA GLY A 130 -9.33 -5.59 -9.39
C GLY A 130 -9.71 -5.06 -10.78
N PRO A 131 -9.16 -5.66 -11.85
CA PRO A 131 -9.53 -5.34 -13.22
C PRO A 131 -11.03 -5.46 -13.49
N ASN A 132 -11.54 -4.53 -14.30
CA ASN A 132 -12.96 -4.39 -14.66
C ASN A 132 -13.88 -3.91 -13.52
N PHE A 133 -13.39 -3.79 -12.29
CA PHE A 133 -14.22 -3.28 -11.21
C PHE A 133 -14.39 -1.75 -11.31
N SER A 134 -15.61 -1.27 -11.09
CA SER A 134 -15.98 0.12 -11.32
C SER A 134 -15.21 1.11 -10.43
N LYS A 135 -14.86 0.68 -9.21
CA LYS A 135 -14.11 1.47 -8.21
C LYS A 135 -12.59 1.43 -8.40
N ARG A 136 -12.10 0.71 -9.42
CA ARG A 136 -10.68 0.67 -9.73
C ARG A 136 -10.13 2.06 -10.03
N ASN A 137 -8.99 2.35 -9.44
CA ASN A 137 -8.33 3.65 -9.48
C ASN A 137 -6.79 3.49 -9.65
N ARG A 138 -6.09 4.62 -9.67
CA ARG A 138 -4.62 4.64 -9.82
C ARG A 138 -3.89 3.89 -8.71
N ALA A 139 -4.38 3.98 -7.46
CA ALA A 139 -3.76 3.31 -6.32
C ALA A 139 -3.87 1.78 -6.45
N SER A 140 -5.00 1.25 -6.90
CA SER A 140 -5.14 -0.19 -7.18
C SER A 140 -4.20 -0.67 -8.30
N LEU A 141 -4.00 0.10 -9.37
CA LEU A 141 -3.02 -0.26 -10.42
C LEU A 141 -1.60 -0.33 -9.86
N LYS A 142 -1.18 0.69 -9.09
CA LYS A 142 0.15 0.70 -8.44
C LYS A 142 0.30 -0.47 -7.45
N ARG A 143 -0.74 -0.74 -6.67
CA ARG A 143 -0.81 -1.89 -5.75
C ARG A 143 -0.53 -3.19 -6.50
N ASP A 144 -1.23 -3.43 -7.61
CA ASP A 144 -1.10 -4.65 -8.40
C ASP A 144 0.33 -4.86 -8.91
N MET A 145 1.01 -3.78 -9.30
CA MET A 145 2.40 -3.82 -9.77
C MET A 145 3.39 -4.15 -8.65
N PHE A 146 3.21 -3.59 -7.45
CA PHE A 146 4.26 -3.58 -6.42
C PHE A 146 4.05 -4.58 -5.28
N THR A 147 2.83 -5.06 -5.08
CA THR A 147 2.47 -5.85 -3.89
C THR A 147 1.47 -6.95 -4.21
N ASP A 148 1.55 -8.04 -3.45
CA ASP A 148 0.48 -9.00 -3.29
C ASP A 148 -0.29 -8.61 -2.03
N MET A 149 -1.54 -8.19 -2.20
CA MET A 149 -2.41 -7.88 -1.07
C MET A 149 -3.56 -8.86 -0.97
N GLN A 150 -3.94 -9.14 0.27
CA GLN A 150 -5.07 -9.98 0.62
C GLN A 150 -5.97 -9.25 1.62
N LEU A 151 -7.28 -9.30 1.37
CA LEU A 151 -8.29 -8.88 2.34
C LEU A 151 -8.49 -10.00 3.37
N VAL A 152 -8.02 -9.79 4.60
CA VAL A 152 -8.05 -10.81 5.65
C VAL A 152 -9.36 -10.76 6.42
N ALA A 153 -9.85 -9.56 6.72
CA ALA A 153 -11.09 -9.36 7.45
C ALA A 153 -11.74 -8.02 7.12
N VAL A 154 -13.05 -7.93 7.29
CA VAL A 154 -13.88 -6.72 7.12
C VAL A 154 -14.85 -6.59 8.29
N SER A 155 -15.25 -5.37 8.63
CA SER A 155 -16.28 -5.15 9.64
C SER A 155 -17.67 -5.56 9.12
N ASP A 156 -18.52 -5.99 10.05
CA ASP A 156 -19.92 -6.29 9.77
C ASP A 156 -20.71 -5.01 9.41
N ILE A 157 -20.38 -3.88 10.04
CA ILE A 157 -20.89 -2.55 9.69
C ILE A 157 -19.84 -1.79 8.88
N SER A 158 -20.28 -1.25 7.74
CA SER A 158 -19.54 -0.24 6.99
C SER A 158 -20.12 1.14 7.30
N VAL A 159 -19.27 2.13 7.61
CA VAL A 159 -19.72 3.51 7.85
C VAL A 159 -20.30 4.13 6.57
N ASP A 160 -19.73 3.77 5.42
CA ASP A 160 -20.04 4.36 4.12
C ASP A 160 -21.02 3.50 3.27
N SER A 161 -21.50 2.36 3.80
CA SER A 161 -22.44 1.47 3.10
C SER A 161 -23.55 0.97 4.03
N LYS A 162 -24.76 0.83 3.49
CA LYS A 162 -25.90 0.16 4.16
C LYS A 162 -26.04 -1.31 3.74
N GLY A 163 -25.17 -1.78 2.86
CA GLY A 163 -25.13 -3.16 2.39
C GLY A 163 -24.60 -4.12 3.46
N ILE A 164 -24.53 -5.39 3.09
CA ILE A 164 -23.88 -6.42 3.92
C ILE A 164 -22.37 -6.22 3.96
N ALA A 165 -21.69 -6.85 4.93
CA ALA A 165 -20.24 -6.90 4.99
C ALA A 165 -19.64 -7.27 3.63
N GLY A 166 -18.69 -6.47 3.15
CA GLY A 166 -18.02 -6.70 1.87
C GLY A 166 -18.75 -6.15 0.63
N ASP A 167 -19.99 -5.65 0.70
CA ASP A 167 -20.76 -5.18 -0.47
C ASP A 167 -20.06 -4.06 -1.28
N SER A 168 -19.16 -3.32 -0.65
CA SER A 168 -18.40 -2.26 -1.30
C SER A 168 -17.18 -2.76 -2.10
N TYR A 169 -16.80 -4.03 -1.99
CA TYR A 169 -15.60 -4.62 -2.57
C TYR A 169 -15.87 -5.30 -3.92
N ASP A 170 -14.79 -5.58 -4.64
CA ASP A 170 -14.83 -6.37 -5.88
C ASP A 170 -15.29 -7.81 -5.56
N PRO A 171 -16.37 -8.32 -6.19
CA PRO A 171 -16.83 -9.69 -5.95
C PRO A 171 -15.76 -10.76 -6.21
N ASN A 172 -14.88 -10.55 -7.20
CA ASN A 172 -13.80 -11.50 -7.50
C ASN A 172 -12.78 -11.55 -6.35
N LEU A 173 -12.52 -10.41 -5.70
CA LEU A 173 -11.67 -10.33 -4.52
C LEU A 173 -12.30 -11.09 -3.36
N LEU A 174 -13.60 -10.90 -3.10
CA LEU A 174 -14.29 -11.58 -2.00
C LEU A 174 -14.29 -13.11 -2.16
N ILE A 175 -14.50 -13.60 -3.39
CA ILE A 175 -14.45 -15.04 -3.70
C ILE A 175 -13.03 -15.58 -3.49
N LYS A 176 -12.01 -14.83 -3.93
CA LYS A 176 -10.61 -15.23 -3.83
C LYS A 176 -10.11 -15.24 -2.38
N ASP A 177 -10.33 -14.16 -1.65
CA ASP A 177 -9.68 -13.90 -0.37
C ASP A 177 -10.49 -14.43 0.82
N GLN A 178 -11.81 -14.63 0.66
CA GLN A 178 -12.74 -15.14 1.68
C GLN A 178 -12.55 -14.46 3.06
N PRO A 179 -12.69 -13.12 3.14
CA PRO A 179 -12.36 -12.40 4.37
C PRO A 179 -13.28 -12.77 5.53
N LEU A 180 -12.71 -12.79 6.73
CA LEU A 180 -13.48 -12.95 7.96
C LEU A 180 -14.35 -11.72 8.23
N VAL A 181 -15.57 -11.93 8.72
CA VAL A 181 -16.43 -10.84 9.17
C VAL A 181 -16.17 -10.57 10.64
N LEU A 182 -15.70 -9.37 10.95
CA LEU A 182 -15.47 -8.89 12.31
C LEU A 182 -16.80 -8.39 12.88
N PRO A 183 -17.28 -8.95 14.00
CA PRO A 183 -18.52 -8.48 14.60
C PRO A 183 -18.33 -7.06 15.15
N ASN A 184 -19.41 -6.27 15.17
CA ASN A 184 -19.36 -4.87 15.58
C ASN A 184 -18.83 -4.66 17.00
N SER A 185 -19.01 -5.64 17.88
CA SER A 185 -18.46 -5.64 19.25
C SER A 185 -16.93 -5.73 19.30
N SER A 186 -16.27 -6.12 18.21
CA SER A 186 -14.81 -6.27 18.12
C SER A 186 -14.10 -4.99 17.66
N VAL A 187 -14.84 -3.96 17.24
CA VAL A 187 -14.28 -2.69 16.76
C VAL A 187 -14.62 -1.56 17.73
N LEU A 188 -13.60 -0.81 18.13
CA LEU A 188 -13.76 0.42 18.91
C LEU A 188 -13.17 1.62 18.15
N PRO A 189 -13.84 2.79 18.15
CA PRO A 189 -15.15 3.04 18.76
C PRO A 189 -16.29 2.27 18.06
N VAL A 190 -17.37 1.99 18.79
CA VAL A 190 -18.52 1.25 18.26
C VAL A 190 -19.09 1.99 17.06
N GLY A 191 -19.38 1.25 15.99
CA GLY A 191 -19.86 1.81 14.73
C GLY A 191 -18.76 2.32 13.80
N GLY A 192 -17.48 2.14 14.16
CA GLY A 192 -16.36 2.34 13.23
C GLY A 192 -16.23 1.20 12.22
N ASP A 193 -15.67 1.52 11.04
CA ASP A 193 -15.36 0.57 9.98
C ASP A 193 -13.86 0.24 9.95
N LEU A 194 -13.52 -1.05 9.88
CA LEU A 194 -12.14 -1.51 9.74
C LEU A 194 -12.06 -2.70 8.80
N ALA A 195 -11.04 -2.68 7.96
CA ALA A 195 -10.56 -3.83 7.22
C ALA A 195 -9.16 -4.21 7.69
N VAL A 196 -8.87 -5.50 7.71
CA VAL A 196 -7.53 -6.05 7.90
C VAL A 196 -6.99 -6.44 6.54
N VAL A 197 -5.88 -5.83 6.14
CA VAL A 197 -5.22 -6.08 4.86
C VAL A 197 -3.82 -6.62 5.13
N GLU A 198 -3.52 -7.78 4.57
CA GLU A 198 -2.14 -8.27 4.48
C GLU A 198 -1.50 -7.72 3.22
N VAL A 199 -0.29 -7.17 3.36
CA VAL A 199 0.51 -6.63 2.27
C VAL A 199 1.86 -7.34 2.25
N VAL A 200 2.12 -8.02 1.15
CA VAL A 200 3.41 -8.66 0.87
C VAL A 200 4.04 -7.95 -0.33
N PRO A 201 5.21 -7.30 -0.18
CA PRO A 201 5.91 -6.73 -1.32
C PRO A 201 6.24 -7.82 -2.35
N LYS A 202 6.13 -7.51 -3.64
CA LYS A 202 6.59 -8.41 -4.70
C LYS A 202 8.13 -8.41 -4.79
N GLU A 203 8.65 -9.48 -5.37
CA GLU A 203 9.99 -9.41 -5.97
C GLU A 203 9.85 -8.65 -7.27
N LEU A 204 10.45 -7.46 -7.32
CA LEU A 204 10.36 -6.59 -8.48
C LEU A 204 11.63 -6.76 -9.31
N PRO A 205 11.52 -6.84 -10.66
CA PRO A 205 12.68 -6.64 -11.52
C PRO A 205 13.21 -5.21 -11.36
N ASP A 206 14.34 -4.92 -11.98
CA ASP A 206 14.84 -3.55 -12.09
C ASP A 206 13.84 -2.70 -12.89
N ILE A 207 12.98 -1.99 -12.18
CA ILE A 207 11.83 -1.25 -12.72
C ILE A 207 11.99 0.23 -12.40
N ASP A 208 11.84 1.07 -13.41
CA ASP A 208 11.76 2.51 -13.27
C ASP A 208 10.40 2.88 -12.68
N VAL A 209 10.38 3.04 -11.35
CA VAL A 209 9.16 3.38 -10.59
C VAL A 209 8.54 4.68 -11.08
N ASN A 210 9.35 5.66 -11.49
CA ASN A 210 8.86 6.95 -11.98
C ASN A 210 8.13 6.79 -13.33
N ALA A 211 8.64 5.94 -14.22
CA ALA A 211 7.94 5.59 -15.45
C ALA A 211 6.59 4.91 -15.18
N VAL A 212 6.52 3.99 -14.22
CA VAL A 212 5.23 3.37 -13.83
C VAL A 212 4.27 4.40 -13.25
N GLU A 213 4.76 5.32 -12.40
CA GLU A 213 3.94 6.39 -11.86
C GLU A 213 3.40 7.30 -12.96
N TYR A 214 4.21 7.63 -13.95
CA TYR A 214 3.82 8.44 -15.09
C TYR A 214 2.78 7.74 -15.97
N LEU A 215 3.04 6.49 -16.37
CA LEU A 215 2.10 5.69 -17.19
C LEU A 215 0.74 5.55 -16.49
N THR A 216 0.74 5.18 -15.20
CA THR A 216 -0.50 5.05 -14.43
C THR A 216 -1.22 6.38 -14.26
N GLN A 217 -0.52 7.51 -14.21
CA GLN A 217 -1.11 8.85 -14.19
C GLN A 217 -1.82 9.17 -15.51
N VAL A 218 -1.13 8.98 -16.63
CA VAL A 218 -1.66 9.28 -17.98
C VAL A 218 -2.90 8.44 -18.26
N PHE A 219 -2.83 7.12 -18.02
CA PHE A 219 -3.96 6.22 -18.28
C PHE A 219 -5.16 6.48 -17.36
N MET A 220 -4.92 6.85 -16.10
CA MET A 220 -6.01 7.10 -15.15
C MET A 220 -6.58 8.51 -15.22
N TYR A 221 -5.91 9.47 -15.87
CA TYR A 221 -6.41 10.84 -16.04
C TYR A 221 -7.80 10.86 -16.70
N LYS A 222 -7.98 10.08 -17.78
CA LYS A 222 -9.27 9.78 -18.38
C LYS A 222 -9.46 8.26 -18.43
N SER A 223 -9.80 7.67 -17.30
CA SER A 223 -9.93 6.21 -17.16
C SER A 223 -10.97 5.53 -18.08
N SER A 224 -11.82 6.29 -18.76
CA SER A 224 -12.74 5.81 -19.81
C SER A 224 -12.09 5.64 -21.18
N ASN A 225 -10.95 6.30 -21.42
CA ASN A 225 -10.22 6.18 -22.68
C ASN A 225 -9.57 4.80 -22.74
N THR A 226 -9.46 4.29 -23.97
CA THR A 226 -8.64 3.13 -24.27
C THR A 226 -7.15 3.46 -24.11
N VAL A 227 -6.31 2.43 -24.00
CA VAL A 227 -4.85 2.60 -24.02
C VAL A 227 -4.43 3.31 -25.31
N LYS A 228 -5.00 2.90 -26.46
CA LYS A 228 -4.71 3.51 -27.76
C LYS A 228 -4.92 5.02 -27.77
N GLU A 229 -6.06 5.47 -27.27
CA GLU A 229 -6.37 6.90 -27.19
C GLU A 229 -5.43 7.62 -26.21
N SER A 230 -5.12 6.97 -25.09
CA SER A 230 -4.26 7.53 -24.04
C SER A 230 -2.79 7.64 -24.46
N LEU A 231 -2.32 6.85 -25.43
CA LEU A 231 -0.97 6.99 -25.99
C LEU A 231 -0.73 8.38 -26.58
N ASN A 232 -1.75 9.01 -27.19
CA ASN A 232 -1.62 10.39 -27.70
C ASN A 232 -1.37 11.44 -26.60
N ILE A 233 -1.74 11.11 -25.35
CA ILE A 233 -1.54 11.97 -24.18
C ILE A 233 -0.14 11.71 -23.58
N LEU A 234 0.39 10.50 -23.76
CA LEU A 234 1.66 10.08 -23.18
C LEU A 234 2.83 10.92 -23.72
N ALA A 235 2.94 11.06 -25.04
CA ALA A 235 3.94 11.91 -25.67
C ALA A 235 3.66 12.00 -27.18
N PRO A 236 4.16 13.05 -27.87
CA PRO A 236 4.10 13.12 -29.33
C PRO A 236 4.71 11.88 -29.99
N GLY A 237 3.98 11.24 -30.91
CA GLY A 237 4.43 10.04 -31.64
C GLY A 237 4.37 8.73 -30.85
N ALA A 238 3.89 8.74 -29.60
CA ALA A 238 3.74 7.52 -28.81
C ALA A 238 2.70 6.56 -29.42
N ASP A 239 1.64 7.08 -30.03
CA ASP A 239 0.59 6.30 -30.67
C ASP A 239 1.10 5.52 -31.89
N SER A 240 1.95 6.12 -32.72
CA SER A 240 2.57 5.45 -33.88
C SER A 240 3.64 4.45 -33.45
N ASP A 241 4.53 4.86 -32.55
CA ASP A 241 5.73 4.09 -32.21
C ASP A 241 5.46 2.98 -31.19
N LEU A 242 4.73 3.28 -30.12
CA LEU A 242 4.39 2.30 -29.09
C LEU A 242 3.17 1.50 -29.50
N GLY A 243 2.17 2.14 -30.11
CA GLY A 243 0.93 1.50 -30.51
C GLY A 243 1.16 0.32 -31.46
N SER A 244 2.11 0.43 -32.40
CA SER A 244 2.46 -0.68 -33.29
C SER A 244 3.12 -1.88 -32.60
N LYS A 245 3.64 -1.71 -31.37
CA LYS A 245 4.31 -2.75 -30.58
C LYS A 245 3.43 -3.35 -29.49
N ILE A 246 2.28 -2.74 -29.21
CA ILE A 246 1.32 -3.20 -28.19
C ILE A 246 0.21 -4.00 -28.87
N PRO A 247 -0.12 -5.22 -28.40
CA PRO A 247 -1.20 -6.02 -28.94
C PRO A 247 -2.53 -5.26 -28.96
N SER A 248 -3.33 -5.47 -30.00
CA SER A 248 -4.65 -4.83 -30.15
C SER A 248 -5.56 -5.08 -28.95
N GLU A 249 -5.50 -6.29 -28.37
CA GLU A 249 -6.27 -6.66 -27.17
C GLU A 249 -5.94 -5.79 -25.95
N ILE A 250 -4.71 -5.29 -25.84
CA ILE A 250 -4.31 -4.36 -24.77
C ILE A 250 -4.69 -2.93 -25.15
N LEU A 251 -4.49 -2.56 -26.42
CA LEU A 251 -4.80 -1.22 -26.93
C LEU A 251 -6.28 -0.84 -26.79
N GLU A 252 -7.18 -1.81 -26.93
CA GLU A 252 -8.63 -1.63 -26.84
C GLU A 252 -9.15 -1.59 -25.39
N LYS A 253 -8.35 -2.01 -24.41
CA LYS A 253 -8.71 -1.92 -22.98
C LYS A 253 -8.68 -0.47 -22.50
N THR A 254 -9.59 -0.15 -21.61
CA THR A 254 -9.51 1.06 -20.77
C THR A 254 -8.58 0.84 -19.58
N ALA A 255 -8.12 1.92 -18.94
CA ALA A 255 -7.23 1.84 -17.79
C ALA A 255 -7.77 0.96 -16.64
N LYS A 256 -9.09 0.94 -16.43
CA LYS A 256 -9.72 0.10 -15.39
C LYS A 256 -9.66 -1.39 -15.71
N GLN A 257 -9.49 -1.77 -16.97
CA GLN A 257 -9.48 -3.16 -17.43
C GLN A 257 -8.07 -3.76 -17.46
N LEU A 258 -7.01 -2.95 -17.35
CA LEU A 258 -5.62 -3.40 -17.47
C LEU A 258 -5.20 -4.32 -16.33
N SER A 259 -4.89 -5.57 -16.61
CA SER A 259 -4.24 -6.46 -15.65
C SER A 259 -2.80 -6.01 -15.32
N LYS A 260 -2.17 -6.66 -14.36
CA LYS A 260 -0.75 -6.44 -14.06
C LYS A 260 0.12 -6.81 -15.26
N GLU A 261 -0.21 -7.91 -15.93
CA GLU A 261 0.49 -8.41 -17.12
C GLU A 261 0.38 -7.42 -18.28
N ASP A 262 -0.80 -6.80 -18.46
CA ASP A 262 -0.98 -5.73 -19.44
C ASP A 262 -0.07 -4.53 -19.13
N MET A 263 -0.01 -4.11 -17.86
CA MET A 263 0.82 -2.99 -17.42
C MET A 263 2.32 -3.30 -17.54
N ASP A 264 2.75 -4.52 -17.20
CA ASP A 264 4.14 -4.97 -17.38
C ASP A 264 4.52 -4.92 -18.87
N TYR A 265 3.64 -5.36 -19.77
CA TYR A 265 3.87 -5.29 -21.22
C TYR A 265 4.02 -3.85 -21.71
N ILE A 266 3.07 -2.97 -21.33
CA ILE A 266 3.10 -1.55 -21.72
C ILE A 266 4.36 -0.87 -21.18
N TYR A 267 4.71 -1.12 -19.92
CA TYR A 267 5.92 -0.60 -19.29
C TYR A 267 7.17 -1.03 -20.07
N ASN A 268 7.29 -2.31 -20.43
CA ASN A 268 8.46 -2.79 -21.18
C ASN A 268 8.57 -2.15 -22.56
N VAL A 269 7.44 -1.94 -23.26
CA VAL A 269 7.43 -1.24 -24.56
C VAL A 269 7.84 0.22 -24.39
N TYR A 270 7.29 0.90 -23.38
CA TYR A 270 7.62 2.29 -23.08
C TYR A 270 9.09 2.48 -22.68
N ASN A 271 9.62 1.60 -21.82
CA ASN A 271 10.99 1.73 -21.32
C ASN A 271 12.05 1.46 -22.40
N ASN A 272 11.70 0.71 -23.44
CA ASN A 272 12.56 0.47 -24.60
C ASN A 272 12.30 1.45 -25.75
N TRP A 273 11.53 2.52 -25.53
CA TRP A 273 11.25 3.51 -26.56
C TRP A 273 12.42 4.47 -26.73
N ALA A 274 13.00 4.50 -27.93
CA ALA A 274 14.14 5.35 -28.26
C ALA A 274 13.88 6.85 -28.06
N PHE A 275 12.61 7.28 -28.18
CA PHE A 275 12.19 8.67 -28.01
C PHE A 275 11.40 8.90 -26.71
N LYS A 276 11.54 8.00 -25.72
CA LYS A 276 10.96 8.16 -24.38
C LYS A 276 11.36 9.54 -23.83
N PRO A 277 10.40 10.40 -23.46
CA PRO A 277 10.71 11.67 -22.81
C PRO A 277 11.52 11.45 -21.52
N SER A 278 12.39 12.39 -21.17
CA SER A 278 13.01 12.35 -19.85
C SER A 278 11.94 12.53 -18.77
N TYR A 279 12.20 12.05 -17.56
CA TYR A 279 11.22 12.21 -16.48
C TYR A 279 10.95 13.69 -16.17
N GLU A 280 11.99 14.52 -16.27
CA GLU A 280 11.92 15.97 -16.11
C GLU A 280 10.95 16.62 -17.10
N ASP A 281 10.95 16.16 -18.36
CA ASP A 281 10.04 16.65 -19.40
C ASP A 281 8.56 16.28 -19.13
N THR A 282 8.33 15.27 -18.30
CA THR A 282 6.98 14.83 -17.92
C THR A 282 6.41 15.59 -16.71
N LEU A 283 7.24 16.36 -16.01
CA LEU A 283 6.85 17.15 -14.85
C LEU A 283 6.45 18.56 -15.29
N ASN A 284 5.17 18.90 -15.13
CA ASN A 284 4.67 20.22 -15.43
C ASN A 284 4.90 21.16 -14.23
N PHE A 285 6.13 21.59 -13.99
CA PHE A 285 6.43 22.66 -13.04
C PHE A 285 6.21 24.03 -13.69
N PHE A 286 4.96 24.40 -13.98
CA PHE A 286 4.67 25.81 -14.23
C PHE A 286 4.25 26.49 -12.93
N SER A 287 5.18 27.30 -12.46
CA SER A 287 4.97 28.58 -11.78
C SER A 287 3.82 29.39 -12.42
N GLU A 288 2.58 29.17 -12.00
CA GLU A 288 1.46 30.07 -12.30
C GLU A 288 1.43 31.26 -11.32
N GLU A 289 2.51 32.06 -11.27
CA GLU A 289 2.50 33.39 -10.62
C GLU A 289 2.88 34.54 -11.55
N THR A 290 3.07 34.31 -12.85
CA THR A 290 3.42 35.39 -13.79
C THR A 290 2.65 35.34 -15.09
N ARG A 291 1.31 35.40 -15.01
CA ARG A 291 0.49 36.03 -16.05
C ARG A 291 -0.60 36.89 -15.39
N ASN A 292 -0.20 38.08 -14.98
CA ASN A 292 -1.10 39.24 -14.97
C ASN A 292 -1.67 39.41 -16.38
N PHE A 293 -3.00 39.35 -16.51
CA PHE A 293 -3.84 40.26 -17.31
C PHE A 293 -5.29 40.12 -16.86
#